data_AF-A0A4S9LA98-F1
#
_entry.id   AF-A0A4S9LA98-F1
#
_cell.length_a   1.000
_cell.length_b   1.000
_cell.length_c   1.000
_cell.angle_alpha   90.00
_cell.angle_beta   90.00
_cell.angle_gamma   90.00
#
_symmetry.space_group_name_H-M   'P 1'
#
loop_
_entity.id
_entity.type
_entity.pdbx_description
1 polymer ?
#
loop_
_entity_poly.entity_id
_entity_poly.type
_entity_poly.pdbx_seq_one_letter_code
_entity_poly.pdbx_strand_id
1 'polypeptide(L)'
;MKITAIASSIAVFSTLAQASINLSYEKPASGPIVSHSEVRVTWETTETYDLMLSLVKHEPDTNHWPLGHRPMRTVWMKLRMDAGNASFAFWDIPEVDGKGWYAFEMEGREARDDGKIVTLDRTLTEWFPIHKAGKYPKSGERAQEELKL
;
A
#
# COMPACT_ATOMS: atom_id res chain seq x y z
N MET A 1 15.13 -31.77 -38.48
CA MET A 1 14.86 -30.41 -37.99
C MET A 1 15.55 -30.24 -36.65
N LYS A 2 16.41 -29.22 -36.50
CA LYS A 2 17.13 -28.89 -35.25
C LYS A 2 16.23 -27.99 -34.40
N ILE A 3 15.95 -28.38 -33.16
CA ILE A 3 15.25 -27.53 -32.19
C ILE A 3 16.32 -26.82 -31.38
N THR A 4 16.44 -25.51 -31.60
CA THR A 4 17.35 -24.63 -30.88
C THR A 4 16.72 -24.31 -29.53
N ALA A 5 17.28 -24.85 -28.44
CA ALA A 5 16.89 -24.47 -27.09
C ALA A 5 17.43 -23.06 -26.80
N ILE A 6 16.53 -22.10 -26.61
CA ILE A 6 16.90 -20.78 -26.12
C ILE A 6 17.07 -20.93 -24.60
N ALA A 7 18.32 -21.03 -24.15
CA ALA A 7 18.67 -20.87 -22.75
C ALA A 7 18.56 -19.39 -22.41
N SER A 8 17.40 -18.97 -21.90
CA SER A 8 17.24 -17.66 -21.28
C SER A 8 17.94 -17.67 -19.93
N SER A 9 19.16 -17.16 -19.93
CA SER A 9 19.99 -16.93 -18.75
C SER A 9 19.26 -16.04 -17.75
N ILE A 10 18.76 -16.60 -16.65
CA ILE A 10 18.33 -15.82 -15.48
C ILE A 10 19.61 -15.35 -14.78
N ALA A 11 20.10 -14.17 -15.18
CA ALA A 11 21.03 -13.42 -14.36
C ALA A 11 20.21 -12.73 -13.27
N VAL A 12 20.10 -13.34 -12.09
CA VAL A 12 19.65 -12.65 -10.88
C VAL A 12 20.83 -12.64 -9.92
N PHE A 13 21.68 -11.62 -10.06
CA PHE A 13 22.55 -11.17 -8.97
C PHE A 13 21.89 -9.96 -8.33
N SER A 14 21.25 -10.16 -7.19
CA SER A 14 21.23 -9.20 -6.09
C SER A 14 20.85 -9.99 -4.86
N THR A 15 21.72 -9.98 -3.84
CA THR A 15 21.33 -10.38 -2.48
C THR A 15 20.14 -9.53 -2.09
N LEU A 16 18.94 -10.11 -2.13
CA LEU A 16 17.75 -9.49 -1.57
C LEU A 16 18.06 -9.29 -0.09
N ALA A 17 18.34 -8.05 0.32
CA ALA A 17 18.01 -7.67 1.67
C ALA A 17 16.53 -8.02 1.80
N GLN A 18 16.22 -9.05 2.60
CA GLN A 18 14.85 -9.42 2.87
C GLN A 18 14.19 -8.15 3.40
N ALA A 19 13.16 -7.65 2.70
CA ALA A 19 12.43 -6.49 3.16
C ALA A 19 12.01 -6.76 4.61
N SER A 20 12.34 -5.84 5.52
CA SER A 20 12.04 -5.99 6.94
C SER A 20 10.54 -5.81 7.23
N ILE A 21 9.79 -5.39 6.21
CA ILE A 21 8.34 -5.25 6.20
C ILE A 21 7.79 -6.08 5.04
N ASN A 22 6.98 -7.09 5.33
CA ASN A 22 6.13 -7.73 4.32
C ASN A 22 4.77 -7.03 4.34
N LEU A 23 4.30 -6.50 3.20
CA LEU A 23 3.07 -5.72 3.12
C LEU A 23 2.10 -6.34 2.11
N SER A 24 0.84 -6.52 2.50
CA SER A 24 -0.23 -7.03 1.65
C SER A 24 -1.56 -6.36 1.97
N TYR A 25 -2.55 -6.60 1.11
CA TYR A 25 -3.91 -6.09 1.31
C TYR A 25 -4.93 -7.12 0.86
N GLU A 26 -6.11 -7.08 1.47
CA GLU A 26 -7.26 -7.89 1.09
C GLU A 26 -8.18 -7.07 0.19
N LYS A 27 -8.51 -7.64 -0.97
CA LYS A 27 -9.54 -7.06 -1.83
C LYS A 27 -10.90 -7.19 -1.15
N PRO A 28 -11.81 -6.20 -1.30
CA PRO A 28 -13.17 -6.33 -0.81
C PRO A 28 -13.83 -7.61 -1.35
N ALA A 29 -14.49 -8.38 -0.49
CA ALA A 29 -15.20 -9.60 -0.89
C ALA A 29 -16.26 -9.35 -1.97
N SER A 30 -16.77 -8.11 -2.03
CA SER A 30 -17.84 -7.67 -2.92
C SER A 30 -17.39 -7.17 -4.31
N GLY A 31 -16.09 -7.21 -4.64
CA GLY A 31 -15.60 -6.83 -5.97
C GLY A 31 -14.36 -5.93 -5.97
N PRO A 32 -14.16 -5.10 -7.01
CA PRO A 32 -12.95 -4.28 -7.13
C PRO A 32 -12.88 -3.22 -6.03
N ILE A 33 -11.67 -2.71 -5.77
CA ILE A 33 -11.48 -1.56 -4.88
C ILE A 33 -12.07 -0.33 -5.56
N VAL A 34 -12.99 0.34 -4.87
CA VAL A 34 -13.65 1.56 -5.34
C VAL A 34 -13.38 2.72 -4.38
N SER A 35 -13.51 3.96 -4.84
CA SER A 35 -13.48 5.11 -3.94
C SER A 35 -14.51 4.95 -2.81
N HIS A 36 -14.18 5.46 -1.62
CA HIS A 36 -14.93 5.33 -0.37
C HIS A 36 -15.05 3.92 0.21
N SER A 37 -14.42 2.91 -0.41
CA SER A 37 -14.35 1.58 0.18
C SER A 37 -13.39 1.52 1.37
N GLU A 38 -13.57 0.49 2.18
CA GLU A 38 -12.61 0.03 3.18
C GLU A 38 -11.72 -1.04 2.54
N VAL A 39 -10.41 -0.97 2.79
CA VAL A 39 -9.46 -2.01 2.39
C VAL A 39 -8.64 -2.42 3.59
N ARG A 40 -8.59 -3.72 3.89
CA ARG A 40 -7.75 -4.24 4.97
C ARG A 40 -6.32 -4.38 4.46
N VAL A 41 -5.40 -3.71 5.13
CA VAL A 41 -3.95 -3.78 4.88
C VAL A 41 -3.35 -4.61 6.02
N THR A 42 -2.50 -5.57 5.67
CA THR A 42 -1.82 -6.47 6.60
C THR A 42 -0.33 -6.36 6.41
N TRP A 43 0.43 -6.41 7.49
CA TRP A 43 1.88 -6.41 7.43
C TRP A 43 2.51 -7.29 8.50
N GLU A 44 3.73 -7.69 8.22
CA GLU A 44 4.64 -8.36 9.14
C GLU A 44 5.94 -7.55 9.18
N THR A 45 6.43 -7.21 10.38
CA THR A 45 7.77 -6.60 10.54
C THR A 45 8.70 -7.53 11.30
N THR A 46 9.98 -7.55 10.93
CA THR A 46 11.02 -8.28 11.67
C THR A 46 11.64 -7.44 12.79
N GLU A 47 11.38 -6.14 12.80
CA GLU A 47 11.93 -5.16 13.73
C GLU A 47 10.85 -4.21 14.26
N THR A 48 11.22 -3.40 15.25
CA THR A 48 10.34 -2.37 15.81
C THR A 48 10.50 -1.07 15.02
N TYR A 49 9.42 -0.55 14.45
CA TYR A 49 9.42 0.67 13.63
C TYR A 49 8.38 1.69 14.10
N ASP A 50 8.65 2.96 13.82
CA ASP A 50 7.59 3.97 13.67
C ASP A 50 7.04 3.87 12.25
N LEU A 51 5.83 3.33 12.12
CA LEU A 51 5.22 3.06 10.82
C LEU A 51 4.48 4.27 10.27
N MET A 52 4.61 4.46 8.95
CA MET A 52 3.79 5.37 8.15
C MET A 52 3.17 4.62 6.99
N LEU A 53 1.84 4.52 6.97
CA LEU A 53 1.07 3.88 5.90
C LEU A 53 0.46 4.95 4.99
N SER A 54 0.72 4.83 3.70
CA SER A 54 0.17 5.70 2.66
C SER A 54 -0.46 4.90 1.53
N LEU A 55 -1.55 5.41 0.97
CA LEU A 55 -1.99 5.05 -0.37
C LEU A 55 -1.25 5.96 -1.36
N VAL A 56 -0.60 5.38 -2.36
CA VAL A 56 0.17 6.13 -3.37
C VAL A 56 -0.40 5.90 -4.76
N LYS A 57 -0.22 6.88 -5.66
CA LYS A 57 -0.54 6.78 -7.09
C LYS A 57 0.75 6.71 -7.89
N HIS A 58 0.84 5.75 -8.80
CA HIS A 58 1.96 5.63 -9.73
C HIS A 58 2.04 6.88 -10.63
N GLU A 59 3.24 7.46 -10.74
CA GLU A 59 3.52 8.66 -11.50
C GLU A 59 4.76 8.42 -12.38
N PRO A 60 4.62 8.39 -13.72
CA PRO A 60 5.73 8.08 -14.63
C PRO A 60 6.75 9.23 -14.75
N ASP A 61 6.39 10.44 -14.36
CA ASP A 61 7.30 11.60 -14.35
C ASP A 61 8.23 11.54 -13.13
N THR A 62 9.34 10.81 -13.28
CA THR A 62 10.33 10.64 -12.21
C THR A 62 11.17 11.88 -11.93
N ASN A 63 11.11 12.92 -12.78
CA ASN A 63 11.76 14.20 -12.48
C ASN A 63 11.00 14.95 -11.39
N HIS A 64 9.66 14.90 -11.45
CA HIS A 64 8.80 15.51 -10.43
C HIS A 64 8.54 14.57 -9.25
N TRP A 65 8.48 13.26 -9.50
CA TRP A 65 8.26 12.22 -8.50
C TRP A 65 9.40 11.20 -8.47
N PRO A 66 10.51 11.47 -7.76
CA PRO A 66 11.70 10.63 -7.80
C PRO A 66 11.48 9.16 -7.40
N LEU A 67 10.43 8.87 -6.62
CA LEU A 67 10.06 7.50 -6.22
C LEU A 67 9.18 6.78 -7.25
N GLY A 68 8.76 7.45 -8.33
CA GLY A 68 7.82 6.91 -9.33
C GLY A 68 6.36 6.92 -8.88
N HIS A 69 6.06 7.60 -7.77
CA HIS A 69 4.72 7.74 -7.23
C HIS A 69 4.58 8.96 -6.32
N ARG A 70 3.33 9.33 -6.06
CA ARG A 70 2.98 10.38 -5.10
C ARG A 70 1.98 9.88 -4.04
N PRO A 71 2.04 10.39 -2.81
CA PRO A 71 1.04 10.07 -1.79
C PRO A 71 -0.32 10.67 -2.18
N MET A 72 -1.37 9.85 -2.04
CA MET A 72 -2.76 10.26 -2.17
C MET A 72 -3.40 10.51 -0.82
N ARG A 73 -3.10 9.64 0.15
CA ARG A 73 -3.57 9.75 1.53
C ARG A 73 -2.64 8.99 2.47
N THR A 74 -2.35 9.59 3.61
CA THR A 74 -1.57 8.98 4.70
C THR A 74 -2.45 8.93 5.95
N VAL A 75 -2.50 7.76 6.60
CA VAL A 75 -3.40 7.53 7.75
C VAL A 75 -2.66 7.57 9.09
N TRP A 76 -1.38 7.19 9.09
CA TRP A 76 -0.52 7.31 10.26
C TRP A 76 0.85 7.79 9.84
N MET A 77 1.52 8.51 10.73
CA MET A 77 2.88 9.01 10.49
C MET A 77 3.90 8.54 11.54
N LYS A 78 3.44 7.97 12.67
CA LYS A 78 4.25 7.56 13.83
C LYS A 78 3.56 6.49 14.68
N LEU A 79 3.11 5.40 14.06
CA LEU A 79 2.60 4.26 14.84
C LEU A 79 3.78 3.37 15.24
N ARG A 80 4.25 3.50 16.49
CA ARG A 80 5.31 2.62 17.01
C ARG A 80 4.76 1.20 17.15
N MET A 81 5.39 0.24 16.49
CA MET A 81 5.00 -1.16 16.52
C MET A 81 6.20 -2.05 16.77
N ASP A 82 6.03 -3.00 17.69
CA ASP A 82 6.97 -4.11 17.88
C ASP A 82 6.96 -5.05 16.66
N ALA A 83 8.02 -5.83 16.53
CA ALA A 83 8.13 -6.86 15.50
C ALA A 83 6.96 -7.85 15.57
N GLY A 84 6.41 -8.22 14.42
CA GLY A 84 5.31 -9.18 14.30
C GLY A 84 4.25 -8.78 13.29
N ASN A 85 3.11 -9.45 13.37
CA ASN A 85 1.99 -9.29 12.43
C ASN A 85 0.96 -8.28 12.93
N ALA A 86 0.44 -7.45 12.03
CA ALA A 86 -0.67 -6.56 12.32
C ALA A 86 -1.52 -6.27 11.08
N SER A 87 -2.69 -5.67 11.31
CA SER A 87 -3.62 -5.29 10.25
C SER A 87 -4.33 -3.99 10.57
N PHE A 88 -4.80 -3.31 9.54
CA PHE A 88 -5.61 -2.11 9.65
C PHE A 88 -6.60 -1.97 8.51
N ALA A 89 -7.79 -1.52 8.87
CA ALA A 89 -8.80 -1.12 7.92
C ALA A 89 -8.50 0.30 7.43
N PHE A 90 -8.03 0.42 6.18
CA PHE A 90 -7.89 1.70 5.50
C PHE A 90 -9.26 2.16 5.03
N TRP A 91 -9.93 2.93 5.87
CA TRP A 91 -11.27 3.48 5.60
C TRP A 91 -11.20 4.61 4.58
N ASP A 92 -12.21 4.70 3.72
CA ASP A 92 -12.47 5.86 2.87
C ASP A 92 -11.37 6.12 1.82
N ILE A 93 -11.12 5.15 0.94
CA ILE A 93 -10.24 5.33 -0.23
C ILE A 93 -10.61 6.63 -0.96
N PRO A 94 -9.65 7.54 -1.24
CA PRO A 94 -9.96 8.84 -1.81
C PRO A 94 -10.69 8.73 -3.15
N GLU A 95 -11.48 9.76 -3.47
CA GLU A 95 -12.11 9.88 -4.78
C GLU A 95 -11.04 9.95 -5.87
N VAL A 96 -11.15 9.08 -6.87
CA VAL A 96 -10.24 9.04 -8.03
C VAL A 96 -11.01 9.22 -9.33
N ASP A 97 -10.31 9.62 -10.38
CA ASP A 97 -10.85 9.75 -11.74
C ASP A 97 -11.13 8.39 -12.42
N GLY A 98 -10.85 7.28 -11.73
CA GLY A 98 -10.94 5.92 -12.25
C GLY A 98 -9.80 5.55 -13.20
N LYS A 99 -8.74 6.36 -13.26
CA LYS A 99 -7.56 6.10 -14.10
C LYS A 99 -6.30 6.01 -13.23
N GLY A 100 -5.41 5.11 -13.64
CA GLY A 100 -4.10 4.94 -13.02
C GLY A 100 -4.03 3.75 -12.06
N TRP A 101 -2.84 3.61 -11.49
CA TRP A 101 -2.44 2.48 -10.66
C TRP A 101 -2.02 2.99 -9.29
N TYR A 102 -2.39 2.23 -8.27
CA TYR A 102 -2.24 2.60 -6.88
C TYR A 102 -1.60 1.46 -6.11
N ALA A 103 -0.94 1.77 -5.01
CA ALA A 103 -0.37 0.78 -4.11
C ALA A 103 -0.46 1.30 -2.67
N PHE A 104 -0.40 0.39 -1.70
CA PHE A 104 -0.10 0.78 -0.33
C PHE A 104 1.42 0.81 -0.16
N GLU A 105 1.91 1.88 0.43
CA GLU A 105 3.30 2.06 0.84
C GLU A 105 3.37 2.06 2.35
N MET A 106 4.24 1.22 2.90
CA MET A 106 4.62 1.25 4.30
C MET A 106 6.07 1.73 4.40
N GLU A 107 6.29 2.79 5.17
CA GLU A 107 7.62 3.19 5.60
C GLU A 107 7.85 2.78 7.06
N GLY A 108 8.96 2.08 7.29
CA GLY A 108 9.52 1.86 8.62
C GLY A 108 10.49 2.98 8.94
N ARG A 109 10.20 3.76 9.98
CA ARG A 109 11.03 4.89 10.40
C ARG A 109 11.58 4.68 11.80
N GLU A 110 12.67 5.36 12.07
CA GLU A 110 13.24 5.46 13.42
C GLU A 110 13.55 6.93 13.74
N ALA A 111 13.11 7.37 14.91
CA ALA A 111 13.56 8.63 15.50
C ALA A 111 14.96 8.43 16.07
N ARG A 112 15.93 9.19 15.56
CA ARG A 112 17.30 9.21 16.09
C ARG A 112 17.40 10.15 17.30
N ASP A 113 18.45 9.96 18.09
CA ASP A 113 18.78 10.80 19.26
C ASP A 113 18.94 12.29 18.91
N ASP A 114 19.26 12.62 17.66
CA ASP A 114 19.35 13.99 17.14
C ASP A 114 17.99 14.60 16.75
N GLY A 115 16.89 13.90 17.04
CA GLY A 115 15.52 14.31 16.72
C GLY A 115 15.12 14.14 15.26
N LYS A 116 16.01 13.64 14.39
CA LYS A 116 15.69 13.38 12.99
C LYS A 116 14.98 12.05 12.83
N ILE A 117 14.04 12.00 11.89
CA ILE A 117 13.35 10.79 11.49
C ILE A 117 14.03 10.26 10.24
N VAL A 118 14.47 9.00 10.26
CA VAL A 118 15.06 8.34 9.10
C VAL A 118 14.18 7.19 8.66
N THR A 119 13.92 7.09 7.36
CA THR A 119 13.28 5.93 6.75
C THR A 119 14.31 4.82 6.60
N LEU A 120 14.08 3.70 7.29
CA LEU A 120 14.95 2.52 7.29
C LEU A 120 14.49 1.49 6.25
N ASP A 121 13.19 1.34 6.10
CA ASP A 121 12.57 0.46 5.11
C ASP A 121 11.41 1.19 4.41
N ARG A 122 11.19 0.85 3.15
CA ARG A 122 10.04 1.26 2.35
C ARG A 122 9.60 0.07 1.51
N THR A 123 8.39 -0.39 1.75
CA THR A 123 7.79 -1.52 1.03
C THR A 123 6.48 -1.09 0.37
N LEU A 124 6.28 -1.53 -0.87
CA LEU A 124 5.05 -1.34 -1.63
C LEU A 124 4.33 -2.67 -1.81
N THR A 125 3.00 -2.65 -1.82
CA THR A 125 2.21 -3.74 -2.40
C THR A 125 2.38 -3.79 -3.91
N GLU A 126 1.85 -4.84 -4.54
CA GLU A 126 1.56 -4.80 -5.97
C GLU A 126 0.69 -3.58 -6.33
N TRP A 127 0.84 -3.10 -7.58
CA TRP A 127 -0.01 -2.05 -8.13
C TRP A 127 -1.40 -2.60 -8.47
N PHE A 128 -2.44 -1.86 -8.08
CA PHE A 128 -3.84 -2.19 -8.36
C PHE A 128 -4.64 -0.99 -8.86
N PRO A 129 -5.70 -1.21 -9.66
CA PRO A 129 -6.60 -0.14 -10.06
C PRO A 129 -7.56 0.20 -8.92
N ILE A 130 -7.91 1.49 -8.82
CA ILE A 130 -9.03 1.97 -8.00
C ILE A 130 -10.09 2.52 -8.96
N HIS A 131 -11.31 2.01 -8.84
CA HIS A 131 -12.41 2.46 -9.66
C HIS A 131 -13.15 3.61 -9.00
N LYS A 132 -13.63 4.55 -9.81
CA LYS A 132 -14.49 5.62 -9.32
C LYS A 132 -15.73 5.02 -8.67
N ALA A 133 -16.14 5.56 -7.53
CA ALA A 133 -17.42 5.24 -6.93
C ALA A 133 -18.56 5.53 -7.95
N GLY A 134 -19.54 4.63 -8.05
CA GLY A 134 -20.82 4.97 -8.67
C GLY A 134 -21.54 6.05 -7.86
N LYS A 135 -22.80 6.38 -8.20
CA LYS A 135 -23.66 7.11 -7.25
C LYS A 135 -23.91 6.23 -6.04
N TYR A 136 -23.06 6.30 -5.02
CA TYR A 136 -23.35 5.68 -3.73
C TYR A 136 -24.30 6.58 -2.95
N PRO A 137 -25.30 6.01 -2.25
CA PRO A 137 -26.00 6.74 -1.21
C PRO A 137 -24.98 7.23 -0.18
N LYS A 138 -25.17 8.44 0.32
CA LYS A 138 -24.27 9.06 1.29
C LYS A 138 -24.07 8.09 2.46
N SER A 139 -22.83 7.99 2.93
CA SER A 139 -22.34 7.12 4.02
C SER A 139 -23.17 7.09 5.31
N GLY A 140 -24.15 7.98 5.49
CA GLY A 140 -25.12 7.95 6.58
C GLY A 140 -26.24 6.92 6.45
N GLU A 141 -26.56 6.39 5.27
CA GLU A 141 -27.68 5.43 5.11
C GLU A 141 -27.29 3.99 5.48
N ARG A 142 -26.05 3.57 5.18
CA ARG A 142 -25.57 2.21 5.48
C ARG A 142 -25.43 1.94 6.98
N ALA A 143 -25.06 2.97 7.76
CA ALA A 143 -24.99 2.88 9.22
C ALA A 143 -26.38 2.73 9.88
N GLN A 144 -27.47 3.18 9.24
CA GLN A 144 -28.83 3.02 9.78
C GLN A 144 -29.50 1.70 9.39
N GLU A 145 -29.12 1.08 8.26
CA GLU A 145 -29.62 -0.24 7.86
C GLU A 145 -29.01 -1.37 8.69
N GLU A 146 -27.71 -1.31 9.02
CA GLU A 146 -27.05 -2.36 9.84
C GLU A 146 -27.41 -2.30 11.34
N LEU A 147 -28.05 -1.22 11.80
CA LEU A 147 -28.55 -1.06 13.18
C LEU A 147 -30.00 -1.58 13.37
N LYS A 148 -30.66 -2.05 12.30
CA LYS A 148 -32.05 -2.54 12.32
C LYS A 148 -32.21 -4.06 12.18
N LEU A 149 -31.12 -4.83 12.26
CA LEU A 149 -31.15 -6.30 12.30
C LEU A 149 -30.75 -6.83 13.67
#